data_AF-A0A928WVH6-F1
#
_entry.id   AF-A0A928WVH6-F1
#
_cell.length_a   1.000
_cell.length_b   1.000
_cell.length_c   1.000
_cell.angle_alpha   90.00
_cell.angle_beta   90.00
_cell.angle_gamma   90.00
#
_symmetry.space_group_name_H-M   'P 1'
#
loop_
_entity.id
_entity.type
_entity.pdbx_description
1 polymer ?
#
loop_
_entity_poly.entity_id
_entity_poly.type
_entity_poly.pdbx_seq_one_letter_code
_entity_poly.pdbx_strand_id
1 'polypeptide(L)'
;MKINPAVAFTLILLTLMFGSGIVSSSWGYAIGRQALTGVRQPETRPSNAVTANRSGDLQSGLVLLDEDQIISDVNSRMTDGSN
;
A
#
# COMPACT_ATOMS: atom_id res chain seq x y z
N MET A 1 22.69 35.00 37.55
CA MET A 1 24.09 34.69 37.19
C MET A 1 24.28 35.02 35.71
N LYS A 2 25.30 35.81 35.35
CA LYS A 2 25.60 36.14 33.94
C LYS A 2 26.13 34.88 33.26
N ILE A 3 25.36 34.33 32.32
CA ILE A 3 25.80 33.15 31.55
C ILE A 3 26.91 33.59 30.61
N ASN A 4 28.03 32.86 30.60
CA ASN A 4 29.12 33.12 29.68
C ASN A 4 28.64 32.82 28.25
N PRO A 5 28.74 33.77 27.30
CA PRO A 5 28.29 33.57 25.93
C PRO A 5 28.97 32.37 25.24
N ALA A 6 30.21 32.05 25.59
CA ALA A 6 30.89 30.86 25.08
C ALA A 6 30.22 29.55 25.52
N VAL A 7 29.77 29.49 26.78
CA VAL A 7 29.06 28.32 27.33
C VAL A 7 27.68 28.17 26.70
N ALA A 8 26.99 29.29 26.42
CA ALA A 8 25.73 29.25 25.69
C ALA A 8 25.93 28.71 24.27
N PHE A 9 26.96 29.18 23.56
CA PHE A 9 27.26 28.74 22.20
C PHE A 9 27.62 27.25 22.14
N THR A 10 28.42 26.74 23.07
CA THR A 10 28.78 25.32 23.08
C THR A 10 27.57 24.42 23.34
N LEU A 11 26.65 24.81 24.23
CA LEU A 11 25.41 24.07 24.47
C LEU A 11 24.49 24.07 23.24
N ILE A 12 24.41 25.18 22.53
CA ILE A 12 23.63 25.26 21.28
C ILE A 12 24.25 24.35 20.21
N LEU A 13 25.57 24.40 20.02
CA LEU A 13 26.25 23.55 19.05
C LEU A 13 26.13 22.07 19.40
N LEU A 14 26.24 21.72 20.68
CA LEU A 14 26.10 20.36 21.16
C LEU A 14 24.69 19.82 20.88
N THR A 15 23.65 20.60 21.19
CA THR A 15 22.25 20.20 20.92
C THR A 15 21.97 20.08 19.41
N LEU A 16 22.55 20.96 18.58
CA LEU A 16 22.48 20.85 17.12
C LEU A 16 23.15 19.58 16.57
N MET A 17 24.29 19.17 17.13
CA MET A 17 24.97 17.94 16.71
C MET A 17 24.12 16.69 16.99
N PHE A 18 23.50 16.62 18.18
CA PHE A 18 22.58 15.52 18.49
C PHE A 18 21.31 15.56 17.63
N GLY A 19 20.71 16.75 17.45
CA GLY A 19 19.50 16.91 16.65
C GLY A 19 19.71 16.53 15.18
N SER A 20 20.82 16.97 14.58
CA SER A 20 21.14 16.66 13.17
C SER A 20 21.41 15.18 12.93
N GLY A 21 22.03 14.47 13.89
CA GLY A 21 22.23 13.03 13.82
C GLY A 21 20.91 12.24 13.77
N ILE A 22 19.93 12.62 14.59
CA ILE A 22 18.61 11.97 14.64
C ILE A 22 17.84 12.20 13.33
N VAL A 23 17.79 13.44 12.85
CA VAL A 23 17.08 13.77 11.61
C VAL A 23 17.73 13.07 10.42
N SER A 24 19.06 13.08 10.33
CA SER A 24 19.81 12.43 9.23
C SER A 24 19.60 10.91 9.21
N SER A 25 19.69 10.24 10.36
CA SER A 25 19.48 8.80 10.46
C SER A 25 18.05 8.38 10.13
N SER A 26 17.04 9.13 10.58
CA SER A 26 15.63 8.85 10.24
C SER A 26 15.36 8.94 8.73
N TRP A 27 15.89 9.97 8.06
CA TRP A 27 15.73 10.15 6.63
C TRP A 27 16.52 9.11 5.82
N GLY A 28 17.76 8.82 6.24
CA GLY A 28 18.58 7.77 5.65
C GLY A 28 17.96 6.38 5.78
N TYR A 29 17.33 6.07 6.91
CA TYR A 29 16.60 4.82 7.11
C TYR A 29 15.37 4.72 6.21
N ALA A 30 14.62 5.80 6.05
CA ALA A 30 13.45 5.85 5.18
C ALA A 30 13.84 5.58 3.72
N ILE A 31 14.89 6.26 3.21
CA ILE A 31 15.43 6.03 1.87
C ILE A 31 15.97 4.61 1.73
N GLY A 32 16.72 4.12 2.72
CA GLY A 32 17.25 2.75 2.73
C GLY A 32 16.14 1.69 2.65
N ARG A 33 15.05 1.87 3.41
CA ARG A 33 13.87 0.99 3.31
C ARG A 33 13.20 1.07 1.95
N GLN A 34 13.06 2.27 1.39
CA GLN A 34 12.45 2.47 0.08
C GLN A 34 13.25 1.78 -1.03
N ALA A 35 14.59 1.87 -0.97
CA ALA A 35 15.48 1.18 -1.90
C ALA A 35 15.32 -0.35 -1.82
N LEU A 36 15.19 -0.91 -0.62
CA LEU A 36 14.94 -2.34 -0.42
C LEU A 36 13.53 -2.78 -0.86
N THR A 37 12.53 -1.90 -0.80
CA THR A 37 11.18 -2.21 -1.31
C THR A 37 11.07 -2.15 -2.83
N GLY A 38 11.94 -1.39 -3.52
CA GLY A 38 12.01 -1.41 -4.98
C GLY A 38 12.49 -2.76 -5.57
N VAL A 39 13.13 -3.59 -4.73
CA VAL A 39 13.61 -4.96 -5.09
C VAL A 39 12.70 -6.05 -4.51
N ARG A 40 11.67 -5.70 -3.72
CA ARG A 40 10.61 -6.66 -3.43
C ARG A 40 9.75 -6.76 -4.67
N GLN A 41 9.86 -7.92 -5.32
CA GLN A 41 8.94 -8.31 -6.37
C GLN A 41 7.52 -8.01 -5.90
N PRO A 42 6.67 -7.38 -6.75
CA PRO A 42 5.25 -7.27 -6.43
C PRO A 42 4.78 -8.68 -6.07
N GLU A 43 4.17 -8.83 -4.89
CA GLU A 43 3.47 -10.08 -4.55
C GLU A 43 2.34 -10.21 -5.57
N THR A 44 2.62 -10.85 -6.69
CA THR A 44 1.69 -11.11 -7.79
C THR A 44 0.74 -12.23 -7.43
N ARG A 45 0.43 -12.42 -6.15
CA ARG A 45 -0.56 -13.39 -5.73
C ARG A 45 -1.93 -12.84 -6.11
N PRO A 46 -2.61 -13.40 -7.13
CA PRO A 46 -3.85 -12.84 -7.67
C PRO A 46 -4.99 -12.86 -6.63
N SER A 47 -4.82 -13.59 -5.51
CA SER A 47 -5.79 -13.70 -4.44
C SER A 47 -5.93 -12.45 -3.56
N ASN A 48 -4.88 -11.61 -3.43
CA ASN A 48 -4.92 -10.45 -2.54
C ASN A 48 -5.39 -9.17 -3.24
N ALA A 49 -5.14 -9.03 -4.54
CA ALA A 49 -5.68 -7.92 -5.35
C ALA A 49 -7.22 -7.95 -5.43
N VAL A 50 -7.81 -9.16 -5.43
CA VAL A 50 -9.27 -9.34 -5.40
C VAL A 50 -9.86 -8.96 -4.02
N THR A 51 -9.08 -8.98 -2.95
CA THR A 51 -9.57 -8.66 -1.59
C THR A 51 -9.46 -7.17 -1.28
N ALA A 52 -8.40 -6.48 -1.75
CA ALA A 52 -8.24 -5.04 -1.56
C ALA A 52 -9.29 -4.19 -2.30
N ASN A 53 -9.84 -4.71 -3.41
CA ASN A 53 -10.86 -4.02 -4.20
C ASN A 53 -12.30 -4.23 -3.69
N ARG A 54 -12.51 -4.89 -2.54
CA ARG A 54 -13.85 -5.09 -1.94
C ARG A 54 -14.18 -4.11 -0.81
N SER A 55 -13.52 -2.95 -0.77
CA SER A 55 -13.81 -1.92 0.25
C SER A 55 -14.93 -0.98 -0.15
N GLY A 56 -15.93 -1.43 -0.94
CA GLY A 56 -16.91 -0.52 -1.52
C GLY A 56 -18.19 -1.09 -2.14
N ASP A 57 -18.59 -2.34 -1.88
CA ASP A 57 -19.98 -2.72 -2.20
C ASP A 57 -20.47 -3.89 -1.33
N LEU A 58 -20.84 -3.55 -0.10
CA LEU A 58 -21.71 -4.40 0.73
C LEU A 58 -23.14 -4.07 0.32
N GLN A 59 -23.68 -4.70 -0.74
CA GLN A 59 -25.09 -5.08 -0.96
C GLN A 59 -25.36 -5.36 -2.46
N SER A 60 -24.78 -6.42 -3.01
CA SER A 60 -25.46 -7.17 -4.06
C SER A 60 -25.46 -8.62 -3.63
N GLY A 61 -26.63 -9.10 -3.23
CA GLY A 61 -26.82 -10.41 -2.61
C GLY A 61 -26.23 -11.52 -3.47
N LEU A 62 -25.94 -12.67 -2.85
CA LEU A 62 -25.76 -13.91 -3.61
C LEU A 62 -26.99 -14.10 -4.49
N VAL A 63 -26.90 -13.78 -5.76
CA VAL A 63 -27.88 -14.21 -6.75
C VAL A 63 -27.56 -15.68 -6.97
N LEU A 64 -28.42 -16.56 -6.44
CA LEU A 64 -28.41 -17.95 -6.86
C LEU A 64 -28.93 -17.98 -8.30
N LEU A 65 -28.05 -18.27 -9.24
CA LEU A 65 -28.44 -18.50 -10.62
C LEU A 65 -28.86 -19.97 -10.74
N ASP A 66 -29.97 -20.20 -11.45
CA ASP A 66 -30.45 -21.54 -11.76
C ASP A 66 -29.66 -22.10 -12.95
N GLU A 67 -29.03 -23.26 -12.75
CA GLU A 67 -28.14 -23.87 -13.76
C GLU A 67 -28.90 -24.20 -15.04
N ASP A 68 -30.16 -24.63 -14.92
CA ASP A 68 -31.02 -24.98 -16.06
C ASP A 68 -31.25 -23.77 -16.98
N GLN A 69 -31.35 -22.57 -16.39
CA GLN A 69 -31.54 -21.33 -17.15
C GLN A 69 -30.26 -20.92 -17.89
N ILE A 70 -29.09 -21.12 -17.28
CA ILE A 70 -27.79 -20.85 -17.92
C ILE A 70 -27.60 -21.79 -19.12
N ILE A 71 -27.87 -23.09 -18.95
CA ILE A 71 -27.71 -24.06 -20.03
C ILE A 71 -28.67 -23.76 -21.19
N SER A 72 -29.90 -23.34 -20.90
CA SER A 72 -30.85 -22.91 -21.94
C SER A 72 -30.38 -21.66 -22.70
N ASP A 73 -29.81 -20.66 -22.01
CA ASP A 73 -29.29 -19.44 -22.63
C ASP A 73 -28.03 -19.69 -23.46
N VAL A 74 -27.17 -20.61 -23.02
CA VAL A 74 -26.00 -21.00 -23.81
C VAL A 74 -26.43 -21.75 -25.07
N ASN A 75 -27.39 -22.67 -24.96
CA ASN A 75 -27.88 -23.43 -26.11
C ASN A 75 -28.61 -22.53 -27.13
N SER A 76 -29.40 -21.57 -26.65
CA SER A 76 -30.05 -20.58 -27.53
C SER A 76 -29.02 -19.76 -28.31
N ARG A 77 -27.96 -19.28 -27.66
CA ARG A 77 -26.87 -18.55 -28.36
C ARG A 77 -26.08 -19.42 -29.33
N MET A 78 -25.88 -20.70 -29.02
CA MET A 78 -25.20 -21.65 -29.90
C MET A 78 -26.04 -21.98 -31.14
N THR A 79 -27.37 -22.10 -31.01
CA THR A 79 -28.25 -22.38 -32.15
C THR A 79 -28.58 -21.13 -32.97
N ASP A 80 -28.69 -19.95 -32.34
CA ASP A 80 -29.03 -18.69 -33.02
C ASP A 80 -27.83 -18.12 -33.80
N GLY A 81 -26.60 -18.49 -33.41
CA GLY A 81 -25.37 -18.23 -34.18
C GLY A 81 -25.12 -19.20 -35.34
N SER A 82 -26.07 -20.09 -35.65
CA SER A 82 -25.97 -21.10 -36.73
C SER A 82 -26.88 -20.84 -37.94
N ASN A 83 -27.33 -19.59 -38.13
CA ASN A 83 -28.07 -19.15 -39.33
C ASN A 83 -27.41 -17.93 -39.97
#